data_AF-A0A951EZK7-F1
#
_entry.id   AF-A0A951EZK7-F1
#
_cell.length_a   1.000
_cell.length_b   1.000
_cell.length_c   1.000
_cell.angle_alpha   90.00
_cell.angle_beta   90.00
_cell.angle_gamma   90.00
#
_symmetry.space_group_name_H-M   'P 1'
#
loop_
_entity.id
_entity.type
_entity.pdbx_description
1 polymer ?
#
loop_
_entity_poly.entity_id
_entity_poly.type
_entity_poly.pdbx_seq_one_letter_code
_entity_poly.pdbx_strand_id
1 'polypeptide(L)'
;MALNPSAVSRVMIRATNWLGDAIMSLPAFRAIRHVFPKARICVVSRPWVADLYARETSIDKVIRYEGRGARALREFAVKLRAERFDCAILLQNAFEAALMAWTANIPIRIGYNRDGRGWLLTGPVAVPEPGDIPRHERFYYLELLRRAGLIQGHEYAQRGIAEIRLEGADQAAAAGARRISRLGLGDVVGISPGAAYGNAKRWLPERFAEA
;
A
#
# COMPACT_ATOMS: atom_id res chain seq x y z
N MET A 1 -14.01 5.94 17.66
CA MET A 1 -14.76 6.77 16.68
C MET A 1 -15.44 5.81 15.72
N ALA A 2 -16.78 5.76 15.68
CA ALA A 2 -17.49 4.90 14.74
C ALA A 2 -17.60 5.64 13.40
N LEU A 3 -16.67 5.37 12.49
CA LEU A 3 -16.79 5.81 11.10
C LEU A 3 -17.99 5.10 10.48
N ASN A 4 -18.97 5.83 9.95
CA ASN A 4 -20.05 5.22 9.15
C ASN A 4 -19.59 5.07 7.69
N PRO A 5 -19.29 3.86 7.19
CA PRO A 5 -18.74 3.68 5.85
C PRO A 5 -19.70 4.13 4.74
N SER A 6 -21.01 4.07 4.97
CA SER A 6 -22.01 4.47 3.97
C SER A 6 -22.06 5.99 3.73
N ALA A 7 -21.54 6.78 4.66
CA ALA A 7 -21.47 8.24 4.56
C ALA A 7 -20.16 8.74 3.93
N VAL A 8 -19.17 7.85 3.74
CA VAL A 8 -17.87 8.18 3.16
C VAL A 8 -17.95 8.10 1.64
N SER A 9 -17.63 9.21 0.97
CA SER A 9 -17.63 9.30 -0.49
C SER A 9 -16.22 9.23 -1.08
N ARG A 10 -15.20 9.64 -0.34
CA ARG A 10 -13.82 9.74 -0.83
C ARG A 10 -12.81 9.28 0.22
N VAL A 11 -12.05 8.25 -0.11
CA VAL A 11 -11.02 7.66 0.75
C VAL A 11 -9.65 7.89 0.13
N MET A 12 -8.73 8.44 0.91
CA MET A 12 -7.30 8.47 0.59
C MET A 12 -6.61 7.31 1.31
N ILE A 13 -5.79 6.56 0.59
CA ILE A 13 -4.87 5.58 1.19
C ILE A 13 -3.45 6.07 1.00
N ARG A 14 -2.67 6.26 2.07
CA ARG A 14 -1.24 6.50 1.95
C ARG A 14 -0.50 5.17 1.89
N ALA A 15 -0.05 4.84 0.68
CA ALA A 15 0.68 3.61 0.39
C ALA A 15 2.05 3.55 1.07
N THR A 16 2.52 2.33 1.26
CA THR A 16 3.91 2.03 1.63
C THR A 16 4.86 2.44 0.49
N ASN A 17 6.14 2.62 0.82
CA ASN A 17 7.14 3.09 -0.14
C ASN A 17 7.94 1.96 -0.78
N TRP A 18 8.05 0.80 -0.14
CA TRP A 18 8.84 -0.33 -0.66
C TRP A 18 7.97 -1.25 -1.48
N LEU A 19 8.52 -1.83 -2.57
CA LEU A 19 7.76 -2.71 -3.46
C LEU A 19 7.22 -3.95 -2.70
N GLY A 20 8.03 -4.55 -1.83
CA GLY A 20 7.61 -5.69 -1.01
C GLY A 20 6.40 -5.33 -0.13
N ASP A 21 6.52 -4.27 0.66
CA ASP A 21 5.43 -3.75 1.50
C ASP A 21 4.18 -3.41 0.68
N ALA A 22 4.35 -2.85 -0.52
CA ALA A 22 3.25 -2.49 -1.39
C ALA A 22 2.46 -3.73 -1.82
N ILE A 23 3.16 -4.78 -2.24
CA ILE A 23 2.56 -6.09 -2.57
C ILE A 23 1.88 -6.70 -1.33
N MET A 24 2.54 -6.67 -0.18
CA MET A 24 2.00 -7.20 1.09
C MET A 24 0.74 -6.45 1.55
N SER A 25 0.58 -5.19 1.14
CA SER A 25 -0.55 -4.35 1.52
C SER A 25 -1.79 -4.51 0.63
N LEU A 26 -1.70 -5.15 -0.55
CA LEU A 26 -2.84 -5.29 -1.48
C LEU A 26 -4.11 -5.90 -0.84
N PRO A 27 -4.02 -6.93 0.02
CA PRO A 27 -5.18 -7.41 0.78
C PRO A 27 -5.93 -6.31 1.55
N ALA A 28 -5.22 -5.36 2.13
CA ALA A 28 -5.83 -4.24 2.85
C ALA A 28 -6.57 -3.30 1.90
N PHE A 29 -6.08 -3.07 0.67
CA PHE A 29 -6.82 -2.27 -0.32
C PHE A 29 -8.15 -2.93 -0.70
N ARG A 30 -8.16 -4.25 -0.90
CA ARG A 30 -9.38 -5.01 -1.18
C ARG A 30 -10.37 -4.97 -0.03
N ALA A 31 -9.88 -5.13 1.20
CA ALA A 31 -10.68 -4.98 2.40
C ALA A 31 -11.29 -3.56 2.49
N ILE A 32 -10.50 -2.51 2.23
CA ILE A 32 -11.00 -1.12 2.20
C ILE A 32 -12.08 -0.95 1.12
N ARG A 33 -11.91 -1.52 -0.07
CA ARG A 33 -12.96 -1.52 -1.10
C ARG A 33 -14.24 -2.21 -0.64
N HIS A 34 -14.13 -3.32 0.10
CA HIS A 34 -15.30 -3.99 0.67
C HIS A 34 -16.03 -3.12 1.70
N VAL A 35 -15.27 -2.42 2.56
CA VAL A 35 -15.82 -1.50 3.56
C VAL A 35 -16.47 -0.26 2.91
N PHE A 36 -15.87 0.28 1.84
CA PHE A 36 -16.34 1.48 1.15
C PHE A 36 -16.68 1.19 -0.32
N PRO A 37 -17.72 0.37 -0.60
CA PRO A 37 -17.98 -0.13 -1.95
C PRO A 37 -18.31 0.97 -2.95
N LYS A 38 -18.95 2.07 -2.49
CA LYS A 38 -19.36 3.21 -3.32
C LYS A 38 -18.40 4.39 -3.27
N ALA A 39 -17.41 4.38 -2.39
CA ALA A 39 -16.50 5.50 -2.26
C ALA A 39 -15.48 5.50 -3.39
N ARG A 40 -15.02 6.69 -3.76
CA ARG A 40 -13.84 6.85 -4.61
C ARG A 40 -12.59 6.64 -3.77
N ILE A 41 -11.84 5.59 -4.04
CA ILE A 41 -10.60 5.21 -3.38
C ILE A 41 -9.41 5.73 -4.20
N CYS A 42 -8.68 6.67 -3.63
CA CYS A 42 -7.47 7.22 -4.20
C CYS A 42 -6.26 6.77 -3.37
N VAL A 43 -5.22 6.28 -4.03
CA VAL A 43 -3.95 5.95 -3.37
C VAL A 43 -2.92 7.03 -3.62
N VAL A 44 -2.27 7.50 -2.56
CA VAL A 44 -1.09 8.37 -2.64
C VAL A 44 0.15 7.50 -2.48
N SER A 45 1.00 7.47 -3.50
CA SER A 45 2.16 6.56 -3.57
C SER A 45 3.39 7.22 -4.18
N ARG A 46 4.58 6.63 -3.95
CA ARG A 46 5.80 7.05 -4.64
C ARG A 46 5.77 6.53 -6.09
N PRO A 47 6.41 7.21 -7.07
CA PRO A 47 6.31 6.83 -8.48
C PRO A 47 6.68 5.37 -8.76
N TRP A 48 7.71 4.85 -8.08
CA TRP A 48 8.23 3.50 -8.31
C TRP A 48 7.33 2.36 -7.81
N VAL A 49 6.31 2.65 -6.99
CA VAL A 49 5.26 1.68 -6.63
C VAL A 49 3.90 2.05 -7.23
N ALA A 50 3.79 3.20 -7.91
CA ALA A 50 2.52 3.72 -8.41
C ALA A 50 1.86 2.77 -9.43
N ASP A 51 2.66 2.20 -10.32
CA ASP A 51 2.15 1.35 -11.41
C ASP A 51 1.69 -0.02 -10.91
N LEU A 52 2.17 -0.46 -9.74
CA LEU A 52 1.62 -1.63 -9.05
C LEU A 52 0.17 -1.37 -8.67
N TYR A 53 -0.08 -0.25 -7.99
CA TYR A 53 -1.42 0.12 -7.54
C TYR A 53 -2.35 0.52 -8.69
N ALA A 54 -1.82 1.06 -9.78
CA ALA A 54 -2.62 1.42 -10.95
C ALA A 54 -3.27 0.20 -11.63
N ARG A 55 -2.79 -1.01 -11.36
CA ARG A 55 -3.33 -2.26 -11.89
C ARG A 55 -4.37 -2.90 -10.99
N GLU A 56 -4.55 -2.41 -9.77
CA GLU A 56 -5.44 -3.01 -8.78
C GLU A 56 -6.86 -2.41 -8.86
N THR A 57 -7.86 -3.23 -9.17
CA THR A 57 -9.26 -2.82 -9.35
C THR A 57 -9.91 -2.24 -8.10
N SER A 58 -9.35 -2.49 -6.91
CA SER A 58 -9.85 -1.88 -5.68
C SER A 58 -9.57 -0.36 -5.61
N ILE A 59 -8.75 0.19 -6.51
CA ILE A 59 -8.27 1.58 -6.53
C ILE A 59 -8.81 2.34 -7.76
N ASP A 60 -9.44 3.50 -7.53
CA ASP A 60 -9.98 4.33 -8.63
C ASP A 60 -8.98 5.34 -9.19
N LYS A 61 -8.00 5.77 -8.38
CA LYS A 61 -7.03 6.80 -8.77
C LYS A 61 -5.70 6.62 -8.05
N VAL A 62 -4.60 6.67 -8.79
CA VAL A 62 -3.25 6.78 -8.23
C VAL A 62 -2.78 8.23 -8.31
N ILE A 63 -2.41 8.80 -7.16
CA ILE A 63 -1.83 10.14 -7.04
C ILE A 63 -0.35 9.98 -6.68
N ARG A 64 0.54 10.30 -7.63
CA ARG A 64 1.98 10.17 -7.46
C ARG A 64 2.52 11.31 -6.59
N TYR A 65 3.32 10.97 -5.58
CA TYR A 65 3.98 11.92 -4.68
C TYR A 65 5.51 11.84 -4.80
N GLU A 66 6.10 12.88 -5.38
CA GLU A 66 7.55 12.98 -5.62
C GLU A 66 8.26 13.94 -4.66
N GLY A 67 7.50 14.65 -3.85
CA GLY A 67 8.01 15.69 -2.97
C GLY A 67 9.07 15.18 -2.00
N ARG A 68 10.00 16.09 -1.65
CA ARG A 68 10.95 15.96 -0.56
C ARG A 68 10.94 17.25 0.25
N GLY A 69 10.92 17.14 1.57
CA GLY A 69 10.95 18.29 2.49
C GLY A 69 9.62 19.03 2.64
N ALA A 70 9.61 19.99 3.56
CA ALA A 70 8.38 20.64 4.05
C ALA A 70 7.64 21.46 2.98
N ARG A 71 8.36 22.12 2.07
CA ARG A 71 7.75 22.92 0.99
C ARG A 71 6.95 22.03 0.04
N ALA A 72 7.56 20.97 -0.46
CA ALA A 72 6.91 20.04 -1.38
C ALA A 72 5.73 19.31 -0.71
N LEU A 73 5.86 18.99 0.59
CA LEU A 73 4.75 18.44 1.38
C LEU A 73 3.57 19.42 1.44
N ARG A 74 3.82 20.70 1.74
CA ARG A 74 2.77 21.73 1.83
C ARG A 74 2.08 21.94 0.49
N GLU A 75 2.85 22.11 -0.58
CA GLU A 75 2.31 22.26 -1.94
C GLU A 75 1.46 21.05 -2.36
N PHE A 76 1.92 19.84 -2.02
CA PHE A 76 1.16 18.62 -2.28
C PHE A 76 -0.10 18.51 -1.42
N ALA A 77 -0.04 18.90 -0.15
CA ALA A 77 -1.20 18.91 0.74
C ALA A 77 -2.30 19.86 0.26
N VAL A 78 -1.94 21.00 -0.36
CA VAL A 78 -2.92 21.89 -1.01
C VAL A 78 -3.64 21.16 -2.15
N LYS A 79 -2.92 20.40 -2.98
CA LYS A 79 -3.52 19.57 -4.04
C LYS A 79 -4.46 18.51 -3.46
N LEU A 80 -4.05 17.83 -2.39
CA LEU A 80 -4.90 16.83 -1.71
C LEU A 80 -6.14 17.45 -1.08
N ARG A 81 -6.06 18.66 -0.55
CA ARG A 81 -7.22 19.38 0.00
C ARG A 81 -8.30 19.61 -1.06
N ALA A 82 -7.91 19.88 -2.31
CA ALA A 82 -8.84 20.06 -3.41
C ALA A 82 -9.61 18.77 -3.78
N GLU A 83 -9.07 17.58 -3.45
CA GLU A 83 -9.74 16.30 -3.68
C GLU A 83 -10.90 16.04 -2.70
N ARG A 84 -10.96 16.77 -1.57
CA ARG A 84 -11.99 16.69 -0.53
C ARG A 84 -12.20 15.27 0.02
N PHE A 85 -11.12 14.63 0.47
CA PHE A 85 -11.21 13.33 1.12
C PHE A 85 -11.94 13.42 2.46
N ASP A 86 -12.84 12.47 2.71
CA ASP A 86 -13.54 12.33 3.99
C ASP A 86 -12.68 11.54 4.98
N CYS A 87 -11.89 10.60 4.47
CA CYS A 87 -11.08 9.68 5.26
C CYS A 87 -9.71 9.45 4.64
N ALA A 88 -8.69 9.35 5.48
CA ALA A 88 -7.33 8.94 5.15
C ALA A 88 -6.94 7.69 5.96
N ILE A 89 -6.53 6.63 5.28
CA ILE A 89 -5.98 5.40 5.88
C ILE A 89 -4.48 5.35 5.57
N LEU A 90 -3.65 5.35 6.62
CA LEU A 90 -2.20 5.49 6.50
C LEU A 90 -1.49 4.16 6.75
N LEU A 91 -1.22 3.43 5.66
CA LEU A 91 -0.46 2.18 5.70
C LEU A 91 1.03 2.42 5.94
N GLN A 92 1.57 3.53 5.42
CA GLN A 92 2.93 3.97 5.73
C GLN A 92 3.00 4.53 7.16
N ASN A 93 3.97 4.08 7.96
CA ASN A 93 4.13 4.50 9.36
C ASN A 93 4.80 5.86 9.59
N ALA A 94 5.42 6.45 8.56
CA ALA A 94 6.19 7.68 8.70
C ALA A 94 5.36 8.84 9.27
N PHE A 95 5.99 9.70 10.08
CA PHE A 95 5.41 10.94 10.57
C PHE A 95 4.91 11.84 9.43
N GLU A 96 5.69 11.93 8.35
CA GLU A 96 5.35 12.71 7.14
C GLU A 96 4.00 12.30 6.54
N ALA A 97 3.64 11.01 6.57
CA ALA A 97 2.36 10.52 6.08
C ALA A 97 1.18 11.11 6.86
N ALA A 98 1.30 11.18 8.20
CA ALA A 98 0.28 11.78 9.05
C ALA A 98 0.25 13.31 8.89
N LEU A 99 1.42 13.95 8.79
CA LEU A 99 1.52 15.38 8.58
C LEU A 99 0.92 15.81 7.23
N MET A 100 1.10 15.01 6.18
CA MET A 100 0.47 15.19 4.88
C MET A 100 -1.06 15.23 4.99
N ALA A 101 -1.65 14.19 5.60
CA ALA A 101 -3.10 14.07 5.73
C ALA A 101 -3.70 15.18 6.61
N TRP A 102 -3.00 15.54 7.68
CA TRP A 102 -3.39 16.64 8.57
C TRP A 102 -3.33 18.00 7.86
N THR A 103 -2.22 18.28 7.15
CA THR A 103 -2.06 19.54 6.39
C THR A 103 -3.08 19.64 5.26
N ALA A 104 -3.48 18.51 4.67
CA ALA A 104 -4.54 18.45 3.67
C ALA A 104 -5.95 18.66 4.25
N ASN A 105 -6.09 18.80 5.57
CA ASN A 105 -7.35 18.97 6.30
C ASN A 105 -8.35 17.82 6.10
N ILE A 106 -7.86 16.59 5.99
CA ILE A 106 -8.71 15.39 5.88
C ILE A 106 -9.27 15.10 7.28
N PRO A 107 -10.59 15.08 7.51
CA PRO A 107 -11.14 15.07 8.86
C PRO A 107 -10.88 13.75 9.61
N ILE A 108 -10.95 12.61 8.91
CA ILE A 108 -10.72 11.29 9.48
C ILE A 108 -9.36 10.77 9.04
N ARG A 109 -8.46 10.49 9.99
CA ARG A 109 -7.07 10.10 9.74
C ARG A 109 -6.72 8.90 10.61
N ILE A 110 -6.75 7.72 10.01
CA ILE A 110 -6.56 6.43 10.66
C ILE A 110 -5.17 5.90 10.33
N GLY A 111 -4.44 5.44 11.35
CA GLY A 111 -3.11 4.88 11.18
C GLY A 111 -2.54 4.39 12.50
N TYR A 112 -1.50 3.56 12.43
CA TYR A 112 -0.79 3.15 13.64
C TYR A 112 -0.16 4.34 14.38
N ASN A 113 -0.28 4.39 15.69
CA ASN A 113 0.37 5.39 16.52
C ASN A 113 1.86 5.04 16.70
N ARG A 114 2.68 5.47 15.75
CA ARG A 114 4.14 5.26 15.72
C ARG A 114 4.86 6.59 15.54
N ASP A 115 6.13 6.65 15.94
CA ASP A 115 7.04 7.77 15.66
C ASP A 115 6.46 9.15 16.08
N GLY A 116 5.71 9.19 17.18
CA GLY A 116 5.13 10.43 17.74
C GLY A 116 4.02 11.06 16.89
N ARG A 117 3.49 10.37 15.87
CA ARG A 117 2.50 10.95 14.94
C ARG A 117 1.05 10.94 15.46
N GLY A 118 0.79 10.39 16.64
CA GLY A 118 -0.55 10.16 17.18
C GLY A 118 -1.43 11.42 17.24
N TRP A 119 -0.87 12.57 17.61
CA TRP A 119 -1.59 13.85 17.67
C TRP A 119 -2.05 14.37 16.30
N LEU A 120 -1.46 13.88 15.21
CA LEU A 120 -1.91 14.17 13.84
C LEU A 120 -3.05 13.26 13.40
N LEU A 121 -3.34 12.18 14.12
CA LEU A 121 -4.37 11.20 13.77
C LEU A 121 -5.67 11.49 14.54
N THR A 122 -6.83 11.26 13.91
CA THR A 122 -8.12 11.25 14.62
C THR A 122 -8.59 9.84 14.96
N GLY A 123 -8.02 8.82 14.31
CA GLY A 123 -8.15 7.42 14.67
C GLY A 123 -6.77 6.77 14.88
N PRO A 124 -6.02 7.14 15.94
CA PRO A 124 -4.77 6.46 16.26
C PRO A 124 -5.04 5.00 16.64
N VAL A 125 -4.27 4.08 16.07
CA VAL A 125 -4.40 2.64 16.30
C VAL A 125 -3.16 2.11 17.01
N ALA A 126 -3.32 1.29 18.04
CA ALA A 126 -2.18 0.66 18.73
C ALA A 126 -1.45 -0.32 17.79
N VAL A 127 -0.13 -0.25 17.75
CA VAL A 127 0.72 -1.16 16.97
C VAL A 127 0.61 -2.58 17.54
N PRO A 128 0.53 -3.63 16.72
CA PRO A 128 0.56 -5.00 17.21
C PRO A 128 1.92 -5.34 17.84
N GLU A 129 1.87 -6.04 18.97
CA GLU A 129 3.04 -6.59 19.66
C GLU A 129 3.41 -7.97 19.08
N PRO A 130 4.66 -8.44 19.28
CA PRO A 130 5.05 -9.79 18.87
C PRO A 130 4.12 -10.86 19.48
N GLY A 131 3.39 -11.57 18.62
CA GLY A 131 2.42 -12.60 19.04
C GLY A 131 0.97 -12.21 18.81
N ASP A 132 0.65 -10.92 18.63
CA ASP A 132 -0.73 -10.45 18.41
C ASP A 132 -1.32 -10.90 17.07
N ILE A 133 -0.47 -11.07 16.07
CA ILE A 133 -0.85 -11.39 14.69
C ILE A 133 0.05 -12.49 14.10
N PRO A 134 -0.42 -13.24 13.09
CA PRO A 134 0.45 -14.17 12.39
C PRO A 134 1.64 -13.46 11.76
N ARG A 135 2.78 -14.16 11.68
CA ARG A 135 4.09 -13.58 11.28
C ARG A 135 4.16 -12.96 9.89
N HIS A 136 3.19 -13.23 9.02
CA HIS A 136 3.24 -12.77 7.64
C HIS A 136 2.83 -11.29 7.53
N GLU A 137 3.66 -10.45 6.91
CA GLU A 137 3.51 -8.98 6.87
C GLU A 137 2.14 -8.48 6.39
N ARG A 138 1.48 -9.19 5.46
CA ARG A 138 0.09 -8.85 5.06
C ARG A 138 -0.87 -8.63 6.23
N PHE A 139 -0.70 -9.40 7.31
CA PHE A 139 -1.55 -9.30 8.50
C PHE A 139 -1.31 -8.00 9.25
N TYR A 140 -0.13 -7.39 9.14
CA TYR A 140 0.14 -6.06 9.69
C TYR A 140 -0.80 -5.00 9.10
N TYR A 141 -0.98 -5.00 7.77
CA TYR A 141 -1.86 -4.01 7.12
C TYR A 141 -3.34 -4.28 7.37
N LEU A 142 -3.73 -5.56 7.38
CA LEU A 142 -5.10 -5.97 7.68
C LEU A 142 -5.46 -5.68 9.16
N GLU A 143 -4.52 -5.88 10.08
CA GLU A 143 -4.71 -5.62 11.50
C GLU A 143 -4.96 -4.16 11.82
N LEU A 144 -4.37 -3.23 11.04
CA LEU A 144 -4.68 -1.81 11.16
C LEU A 144 -6.18 -1.57 10.98
N LEU A 145 -6.77 -2.18 9.95
CA LEU A 145 -8.19 -2.03 9.64
C LEU A 145 -9.05 -2.69 10.72
N ARG A 146 -8.65 -3.86 11.22
CA ARG A 146 -9.40 -4.56 12.28
C ARG A 146 -9.40 -3.78 13.58
N ARG A 147 -8.24 -3.31 14.04
CA ARG A 147 -8.13 -2.50 15.27
C ARG A 147 -8.80 -1.12 15.12
N ALA A 148 -8.91 -0.61 13.90
CA ALA A 148 -9.70 0.59 13.60
C ALA A 148 -11.22 0.33 13.58
N GLY A 149 -11.66 -0.92 13.74
CA GLY A 149 -13.08 -1.31 13.68
C GLY A 149 -13.68 -1.27 12.27
N LEU A 150 -12.85 -1.27 11.23
CA LEU A 150 -13.31 -1.23 9.84
C LEU A 150 -13.64 -2.63 9.32
N ILE A 151 -12.92 -3.64 9.79
CA ILE A 151 -13.11 -5.04 9.42
C ILE A 151 -13.15 -5.93 10.66
N GLN A 152 -13.75 -7.10 10.52
CA GLN A 152 -13.85 -8.13 11.54
C GLN A 152 -12.81 -9.23 11.32
N GLY A 153 -12.40 -9.91 12.39
CA GLY A 153 -11.31 -10.90 12.34
C GLY A 153 -11.55 -12.11 11.43
N HIS A 154 -12.81 -12.42 11.08
CA HIS A 154 -13.14 -13.50 10.15
C HIS A 154 -13.00 -13.10 8.67
N GLU A 155 -12.92 -11.80 8.36
CA GLU A 155 -12.76 -11.29 6.99
C GLU A 155 -11.34 -11.53 6.47
N TYR A 156 -10.38 -11.82 7.35
CA TYR A 156 -9.04 -12.32 7.00
C TYR A 156 -9.04 -13.65 6.25
N ALA A 157 -10.12 -14.44 6.35
CA ALA A 157 -10.22 -15.78 5.79
C ALA A 157 -11.06 -15.85 4.51
N GLN A 158 -11.67 -14.74 4.07
CA GLN A 158 -12.46 -14.74 2.84
C GLN A 158 -11.52 -14.89 1.63
N ARG A 159 -11.77 -15.93 0.81
CA ARG A 159 -11.06 -16.17 -0.46
C ARG A 159 -11.15 -14.91 -1.34
N GLY A 160 -10.02 -14.48 -1.90
CA GLY A 160 -9.90 -13.28 -2.74
C GLY A 160 -9.44 -11.99 -2.04
N ILE A 161 -9.72 -11.82 -0.73
CA ILE A 161 -9.25 -10.65 0.03
C ILE A 161 -7.83 -10.89 0.56
N ALA A 162 -7.58 -12.05 1.16
CA ALA A 162 -6.31 -12.32 1.84
C ALA A 162 -5.15 -12.68 0.89
N GLU A 163 -5.44 -13.00 -0.37
CA GLU A 163 -4.45 -13.48 -1.32
C GLU A 163 -3.60 -12.35 -1.89
N ILE A 164 -2.28 -12.53 -1.82
CA ILE A 164 -1.34 -11.68 -2.53
C ILE A 164 -1.28 -12.16 -3.97
N ARG A 165 -2.23 -11.68 -4.78
CA ARG A 165 -2.27 -11.91 -6.22
C ARG A 165 -2.23 -10.56 -6.91
N LEU A 166 -1.30 -10.39 -7.85
CA LEU A 166 -1.28 -9.20 -8.68
C LEU A 166 -2.33 -9.32 -9.77
N GLU A 167 -3.17 -8.31 -9.88
CA GLU A 167 -4.02 -8.18 -11.05
C GLU A 167 -3.15 -7.96 -12.30
N GLY A 168 -3.56 -8.57 -13.41
CA GLY A 168 -2.78 -8.53 -14.64
C GLY A 168 -1.61 -9.53 -14.68
N ALA A 169 -1.41 -10.38 -13.66
CA ALA A 169 -0.27 -11.30 -13.59
C ALA A 169 -0.22 -12.26 -14.79
N ASP A 170 -1.36 -12.86 -15.15
CA ASP A 170 -1.45 -13.81 -16.26
C ASP A 170 -1.19 -13.12 -17.61
N GLN A 171 -1.69 -11.90 -17.78
CA GLN A 171 -1.44 -11.08 -18.97
C GLN A 171 0.04 -10.66 -19.06
N ALA A 172 0.66 -10.32 -17.92
CA ALA A 172 2.08 -9.99 -17.85
C ALA A 172 2.96 -11.20 -18.16
N ALA A 173 2.61 -12.39 -17.64
CA ALA A 173 3.28 -13.65 -17.94
C ALA A 173 3.17 -13.97 -19.45
N ALA A 174 1.98 -13.86 -20.04
CA ALA A 174 1.78 -14.06 -21.47
C ALA A 174 2.55 -13.04 -22.33
N ALA A 175 2.61 -11.77 -21.91
CA ALA A 175 3.41 -10.75 -22.59
C ALA A 175 4.91 -11.04 -22.52
N GLY A 176 5.39 -11.53 -21.37
CA GLY A 176 6.76 -12.01 -21.18
C GLY A 176 7.08 -13.16 -22.12
N ALA A 177 6.24 -14.21 -22.14
CA ALA A 177 6.39 -15.37 -23.02
C ALA A 177 6.48 -14.98 -24.50
N ARG A 178 5.59 -14.08 -24.96
CA ARG A 178 5.65 -13.53 -26.33
C ARG A 178 6.92 -12.75 -26.62
N ARG A 179 7.50 -12.08 -25.63
CA ARG A 179 8.77 -11.35 -25.78
C ARG A 179 9.94 -12.34 -25.89
N ILE A 180 9.98 -13.34 -25.03
CA ILE A 180 10.98 -14.41 -25.03
C ILE A 180 10.98 -15.15 -26.38
N SER A 181 9.80 -15.55 -26.86
CA SER A 181 9.64 -16.23 -28.15
C SER A 181 10.16 -15.39 -29.32
N ARG A 182 9.86 -14.07 -29.33
CA ARG A 182 10.34 -13.15 -30.37
C ARG A 182 11.86 -12.96 -30.38
N LEU A 183 12.52 -13.20 -29.25
CA LEU A 183 13.97 -13.16 -29.15
C LEU A 183 14.62 -14.47 -29.60
N GLY A 184 13.83 -15.49 -29.99
CA GLY A 184 14.35 -16.81 -30.36
C GLY A 184 14.97 -17.57 -29.18
N LEU A 185 14.64 -17.17 -27.95
CA LEU A 185 15.10 -17.85 -26.74
C LEU A 185 14.22 -19.07 -26.49
N GLY A 186 14.84 -20.20 -26.14
CA GLY A 186 14.14 -21.41 -25.69
C GLY A 186 13.63 -21.26 -24.25
N ASP A 187 13.89 -22.27 -23.41
CA ASP A 187 13.56 -22.18 -21.99
C ASP A 187 14.40 -21.12 -21.30
N VAL A 188 13.74 -20.26 -20.51
CA VAL A 188 14.40 -19.16 -19.81
C VAL A 188 14.13 -19.21 -18.31
N VAL A 189 15.13 -18.78 -17.54
CA VAL A 189 15.03 -18.58 -16.09
C VAL A 189 15.23 -17.09 -15.80
N GLY A 190 14.33 -16.50 -15.01
CA GLY A 190 14.44 -15.12 -14.55
C GLY A 190 15.22 -15.04 -13.25
N ILE A 191 16.22 -14.15 -13.17
CA ILE A 191 17.04 -13.93 -11.97
C ILE A 191 16.90 -12.47 -11.53
N SER A 192 16.71 -12.24 -10.23
CA SER A 192 16.68 -10.90 -9.61
C SER A 192 17.81 -10.78 -8.58
N PRO A 193 19.07 -10.52 -9.00
CA PRO A 193 20.24 -10.60 -8.12
C PRO A 193 20.39 -9.40 -7.17
N GLY A 194 19.61 -8.34 -7.40
CA GLY A 194 19.67 -7.11 -6.62
C GLY A 194 18.95 -7.20 -5.26
N ALA A 195 19.41 -6.39 -4.31
CA ALA A 195 18.72 -6.16 -3.05
C ALA A 195 18.83 -4.69 -2.63
N ALA A 196 17.73 -4.12 -2.14
CA ALA A 196 17.67 -2.73 -1.67
C ALA A 196 18.32 -2.54 -0.28
N TYR A 197 18.31 -3.57 0.57
CA TYR A 197 18.86 -3.55 1.93
C TYR A 197 20.41 -3.67 2.00
N GLY A 198 21.10 -3.38 0.90
CA GLY A 198 22.56 -3.41 0.81
C GLY A 198 23.14 -4.76 0.38
N ASN A 199 24.48 -4.81 0.37
CA ASN A 199 25.25 -5.93 -0.20
C ASN A 199 25.10 -7.24 0.58
N ALA A 200 24.82 -7.19 1.88
CA ALA A 200 24.69 -8.39 2.73
C ALA A 200 23.54 -9.33 2.32
N LYS A 201 22.53 -8.82 1.59
CA LYS A 201 21.43 -9.63 1.05
C LYS A 201 21.57 -9.96 -0.44
N ARG A 202 22.74 -9.66 -1.03
CA ARG A 202 23.05 -10.00 -2.41
C ARG A 202 23.96 -11.21 -2.41
N TRP A 203 23.61 -12.20 -3.22
CA TRP A 203 24.55 -13.26 -3.50
C TRP A 203 25.68 -12.72 -4.39
N LEU A 204 26.85 -13.33 -4.30
CA LEU A 204 28.04 -12.86 -4.99
C LEU A 204 27.83 -12.89 -6.52
N PRO A 205 28.17 -11.83 -7.26
CA PRO A 205 27.99 -11.81 -8.71
C PRO A 205 28.66 -12.98 -9.43
N GLU A 206 29.83 -13.38 -8.96
CA GLU A 206 30.60 -14.50 -9.54
C GLU A 206 29.85 -15.83 -9.37
N ARG A 207 29.08 -15.97 -8.29
CA ARG A 207 28.28 -17.17 -8.02
C ARG A 207 27.01 -17.23 -8.86
N PHE A 208 26.43 -16.08 -9.22
CA PHE A 208 25.34 -16.04 -10.21
C PHE A 208 25.83 -16.38 -11.62
N ALA A 209 27.10 -16.14 -11.92
CA ALA A 209 27.70 -16.41 -13.23
C ALA A 209 28.25 -17.84 -13.37
N GLU A 210 28.42 -18.56 -12.26
CA GLU A 210 28.90 -19.95 -12.23
C GLU A 210 27.83 -20.88 -12.85
N ALA A 211 28.23 -21.64 -13.87
CA ALA A 211 27.38 -22.52 -14.68
C ALA A 211 27.44 -23.98 -14.20
#